data_AF-A0A971NL43-F1
#
_entry.id   AF-A0A971NL43-F1
#
_cell.length_a   1.000
_cell.length_b   1.000
_cell.length_c   1.000
_cell.angle_alpha   90.00
_cell.angle_beta   90.00
_cell.angle_gamma   90.00
#
_symmetry.space_group_name_H-M   'P 1'
#
loop_
_entity.id
_entity.type
_entity.pdbx_description
1 polymer ?
#
loop_
_entity_poly.entity_id
_entity_poly.type
_entity_poly.pdbx_seq_one_letter_code
_entity_poly.pdbx_strand_id
1 'polypeptide(L)'
;MVSLDTINILTGICLVMLGRRLYWLFVGLLGFLYALLIVPQFLHGQPGWVVVAAALGAGTLGGILAVFFQRLVIGFAGFFAGGYLAFSLLTLFHLASGRIVLIISAIVGALCAVLFAVFFDWSLIITSSLIGSVLITRSLHEGLAATVAIFAVLAVAGVVVQANVMQKGPGKGRS
;
A
#
# COMPACT_ATOMS: atom_id res chain seq x y z
N MET A 1 -33.59 -0.46 -16.40
CA MET A 1 -32.59 -0.02 -17.39
C MET A 1 -31.55 0.76 -16.62
N VAL A 2 -30.35 0.19 -16.43
CA VAL A 2 -29.26 0.87 -15.71
C VAL A 2 -28.72 1.94 -16.63
N SER A 3 -28.97 3.21 -16.33
CA SER A 3 -28.50 4.34 -17.12
C SER A 3 -26.96 4.37 -17.11
N LEU A 4 -26.34 4.69 -18.25
CA LEU A 4 -24.89 4.86 -18.36
C LEU A 4 -24.33 5.85 -17.33
N ASP A 5 -25.17 6.79 -16.88
CA ASP A 5 -24.88 7.73 -15.79
C ASP A 5 -24.69 7.04 -14.44
N THR A 6 -25.45 5.98 -14.14
CA THR A 6 -25.27 5.19 -12.91
C THR A 6 -23.92 4.47 -12.93
N ILE A 7 -23.50 3.95 -14.08
CA ILE A 7 -22.19 3.29 -14.25
C ILE A 7 -21.07 4.32 -14.15
N ASN A 8 -21.20 5.50 -14.75
CA ASN A 8 -20.20 6.56 -14.67
C ASN A 8 -20.10 7.18 -13.27
N ILE A 9 -21.22 7.29 -12.54
CA ILE A 9 -21.24 7.75 -11.14
C ILE A 9 -20.64 6.67 -10.21
N LEU A 10 -20.97 5.40 -10.39
CA LEU A 10 -20.34 4.31 -9.63
C LEU A 10 -18.84 4.24 -9.92
N THR A 11 -18.46 4.36 -11.19
CA THR A 11 -17.06 4.37 -11.65
C THR A 11 -16.31 5.59 -11.11
N GLY A 12 -16.95 6.77 -11.10
CA GLY A 12 -16.41 8.00 -10.53
C GLY A 12 -16.25 7.93 -9.00
N ILE A 13 -17.22 7.36 -8.29
CA ILE A 13 -17.13 7.09 -6.84
C ILE A 13 -16.05 6.07 -6.54
N CYS A 14 -15.92 5.03 -7.38
CA CYS A 14 -14.85 4.03 -7.30
C CYS A 14 -13.49 4.72 -7.50
N LEU A 15 -13.30 5.48 -8.60
CA LEU A 15 -12.06 6.21 -8.87
C LEU A 15 -11.69 7.23 -7.79
N VAL A 16 -12.66 7.92 -7.20
CA VAL A 16 -12.44 8.93 -6.14
C VAL A 16 -12.17 8.27 -4.78
N MET A 17 -12.75 7.09 -4.50
CA MET A 17 -12.45 6.34 -3.27
C MET A 17 -11.10 5.61 -3.31
N LEU A 18 -10.61 5.22 -4.49
CA LEU A 18 -9.49 4.29 -4.66
C LEU A 18 -8.08 4.91 -4.57
N GLY A 19 -7.91 6.21 -4.29
CA GLY A 19 -6.56 6.81 -4.15
C GLY A 19 -5.84 6.40 -2.86
N ARG A 20 -6.37 6.82 -1.69
CA ARG A 20 -5.74 6.62 -0.37
C ARG A 20 -6.23 5.37 0.38
N ARG A 21 -7.32 4.74 -0.09
CA ARG A 21 -7.90 3.50 0.47
C ARG A 21 -7.47 2.24 -0.27
N LEU A 22 -6.71 2.34 -1.35
CA LEU A 22 -6.27 1.17 -2.13
C LEU A 22 -5.44 0.22 -1.29
N TYR A 23 -4.65 0.72 -0.34
CA TYR A 23 -3.92 -0.13 0.60
C TYR A 23 -4.84 -1.03 1.42
N TRP A 24 -5.92 -0.50 1.98
CA TRP A 24 -6.85 -1.26 2.82
C TRP A 24 -7.50 -2.40 2.03
N LEU A 25 -7.95 -2.07 0.82
CA LEU A 25 -8.57 -3.03 -0.09
C LEU A 25 -7.55 -4.05 -0.59
N PHE A 26 -6.34 -3.61 -0.91
CA PHE A 26 -5.27 -4.46 -1.42
C PHE A 26 -4.75 -5.44 -0.37
N VAL A 27 -4.45 -4.97 0.84
CA VAL A 27 -3.99 -5.82 1.94
C VAL A 27 -5.12 -6.70 2.46
N GLY A 28 -6.35 -6.18 2.52
CA GLY A 28 -7.53 -6.99 2.81
C GLY A 28 -7.76 -8.09 1.78
N LEU A 29 -7.62 -7.78 0.48
CA LEU A 29 -7.76 -8.73 -0.62
C LEU A 29 -6.62 -9.75 -0.64
N LEU A 30 -5.37 -9.32 -0.46
CA LEU A 30 -4.23 -10.23 -0.34
C LEU A 30 -4.36 -11.12 0.89
N GLY A 31 -4.75 -10.57 2.04
CA GLY A 31 -5.02 -11.33 3.26
C GLY A 31 -6.16 -12.32 3.08
N PHE A 32 -7.21 -11.94 2.36
CA PHE A 32 -8.32 -12.82 1.99
C PHE A 32 -7.87 -13.94 1.05
N LEU A 33 -7.11 -13.63 0.00
CA LEU A 33 -6.56 -14.63 -0.92
C LEU A 33 -5.65 -15.60 -0.17
N TYR A 34 -4.72 -15.09 0.64
CA TYR A 34 -3.84 -15.93 1.46
C TYR A 34 -4.64 -16.80 2.44
N ALA A 35 -5.65 -16.24 3.09
CA ALA A 35 -6.55 -16.99 3.97
C ALA A 35 -7.30 -18.07 3.19
N LEU A 36 -7.78 -17.81 1.98
CA LEU A 36 -8.41 -18.82 1.13
C LEU A 36 -7.46 -19.98 0.76
N LEU A 37 -6.15 -19.74 0.67
CA LEU A 37 -5.17 -20.81 0.43
C LEU A 37 -4.87 -21.63 1.69
N ILE A 38 -4.85 -21.00 2.87
CA ILE A 38 -4.43 -21.61 4.15
C ILE A 38 -5.59 -22.23 4.93
N VAL A 39 -6.75 -21.56 5.00
CA VAL A 39 -7.93 -21.99 5.74
C VAL A 39 -8.38 -23.41 5.36
N PRO A 40 -8.40 -23.82 4.07
CA PRO A 40 -8.73 -25.21 3.69
C PRO A 40 -7.74 -26.26 4.19
N GLN A 41 -6.46 -25.88 4.40
CA GLN A 41 -5.41 -26.79 4.88
C GLN A 41 -5.53 -27.08 6.39
N PHE A 42 -6.12 -26.14 7.14
CA PHE A 42 -6.39 -26.32 8.58
C PHE A 42 -7.80 -26.87 8.84
N LEU A 43 -8.77 -26.57 7.96
CA LEU A 43 -10.17 -26.99 8.08
C LEU A 43 -10.51 -28.05 7.03
N HIS A 44 -9.86 -29.20 7.13
CA HIS A 44 -10.20 -30.36 6.30
C HIS A 44 -11.64 -30.82 6.57
N GLY A 45 -12.48 -30.91 5.53
CA GLY A 45 -13.81 -31.53 5.59
C GLY A 45 -14.99 -30.61 5.91
N GLN A 46 -14.80 -29.28 5.98
CA GLN A 46 -15.90 -28.33 6.22
C GLN A 46 -16.58 -27.86 4.92
N PRO A 47 -17.89 -27.53 4.95
CA PRO A 47 -18.61 -27.04 3.78
C PRO A 47 -18.03 -25.71 3.27
N GLY A 48 -17.96 -25.54 1.95
CA GLY A 48 -17.25 -24.41 1.30
C GLY A 48 -17.69 -23.02 1.77
N TRP A 49 -18.94 -22.86 2.22
CA TRP A 49 -19.45 -21.61 2.78
C TRP A 49 -18.75 -21.19 4.09
N VAL A 50 -18.36 -22.16 4.94
CA VAL A 50 -17.65 -21.90 6.20
C VAL A 50 -16.21 -21.49 5.94
N VAL A 51 -15.55 -22.10 4.94
CA VAL A 51 -14.20 -21.72 4.50
C VAL A 51 -14.18 -20.28 3.97
N VAL A 52 -15.17 -19.91 3.16
CA VAL A 52 -15.30 -18.53 2.66
C VAL A 52 -15.58 -17.55 3.79
N ALA A 53 -16.49 -17.87 4.72
CA ALA A 53 -16.79 -17.00 5.86
C ALA A 53 -15.57 -16.80 6.78
N ALA A 54 -14.81 -17.87 7.05
CA ALA A 54 -13.58 -17.80 7.84
C ALA A 54 -12.48 -17.00 7.13
N ALA A 55 -12.30 -17.20 5.81
CA ALA A 55 -11.34 -16.42 5.02
C ALA A 55 -11.71 -14.94 4.99
N LEU A 56 -13.01 -14.61 4.88
CA LEU A 56 -13.50 -13.23 4.87
C LEU A 56 -13.29 -12.56 6.23
N GLY A 57 -13.56 -13.27 7.33
CA GLY A 57 -13.25 -12.81 8.68
C GLY A 57 -11.75 -12.58 8.91
N ALA A 58 -10.92 -13.55 8.55
CA ALA A 58 -9.47 -13.46 8.69
C ALA A 58 -8.85 -12.35 7.82
N GLY A 59 -9.30 -12.22 6.56
CA GLY A 59 -8.85 -11.15 5.64
C GLY A 59 -9.27 -9.75 6.11
N THR A 60 -10.48 -9.62 6.65
CA THR A 60 -10.96 -8.34 7.20
C THR A 60 -10.18 -7.93 8.45
N LEU A 61 -9.98 -8.86 9.38
CA LEU A 61 -9.16 -8.64 10.58
C LEU A 61 -7.71 -8.31 10.20
N GLY A 62 -7.12 -9.06 9.28
CA GLY A 62 -5.78 -8.81 8.77
C GLY A 62 -5.64 -7.42 8.13
N GLY A 63 -6.61 -7.00 7.31
CA GLY A 63 -6.65 -5.68 6.70
C GLY A 63 -6.72 -4.54 7.74
N ILE A 64 -7.60 -4.67 8.74
CA ILE A 64 -7.72 -3.68 9.83
C ILE A 64 -6.41 -3.58 10.61
N LEU A 65 -5.85 -4.72 11.01
CA LEU A 65 -4.63 -4.78 11.82
C LEU A 65 -3.41 -4.22 11.06
N ALA A 66 -3.33 -4.54 9.76
CA ALA A 66 -2.25 -4.07 8.91
C ALA A 66 -2.21 -2.55 8.79
N VAL A 67 -3.35 -1.87 8.74
CA VAL A 67 -3.36 -0.40 8.63
C VAL A 67 -2.93 0.24 9.93
N PHE A 68 -3.42 -0.29 11.04
CA PHE A 68 -3.07 0.21 12.35
C PHE A 68 -1.56 0.09 12.57
N PHE A 69 -0.97 -1.06 12.26
CA PHE A 69 0.47 -1.28 12.38
C PHE A 69 1.28 -0.49 11.38
N GLN A 70 0.85 -0.38 10.12
CA GLN A 70 1.62 0.29 9.07
C GLN A 70 1.97 1.73 9.45
N ARG A 71 1.01 2.52 9.94
CA ARG A 71 1.27 3.91 10.33
C ARG A 71 2.28 4.03 11.47
N LEU A 72 2.20 3.12 12.44
CA LEU A 72 3.14 3.07 13.56
C LEU A 72 4.53 2.65 13.07
N VAL A 73 4.62 1.57 12.31
CA VAL A 73 5.89 1.01 11.82
C VAL A 73 6.65 2.01 10.97
N ILE A 74 6.00 2.69 10.01
CA ILE A 74 6.68 3.65 9.13
C ILE A 74 7.17 4.87 9.92
N GLY A 75 6.32 5.41 10.79
CA GLY A 75 6.65 6.57 11.61
C GLY A 75 7.79 6.28 12.58
N PHE A 76 7.71 5.17 13.31
CA PHE A 76 8.76 4.76 14.25
C PHE A 76 10.04 4.36 13.52
N ALA A 77 9.98 3.60 12.42
CA ALA A 77 11.17 3.20 11.67
C ALA A 77 11.92 4.42 11.15
N GLY A 78 11.22 5.38 10.51
CA GLY A 78 11.85 6.59 10.00
C GLY A 78 12.35 7.51 11.12
N PHE A 79 11.61 7.65 12.22
CA PHE A 79 12.02 8.47 13.35
C PHE A 79 13.25 7.92 14.06
N PHE A 80 13.25 6.64 14.43
CA PHE A 80 14.38 6.02 15.10
C PHE A 80 15.60 5.90 14.19
N ALA A 81 15.42 5.51 12.92
CA ALA A 81 16.55 5.42 11.99
C ALA A 81 17.18 6.79 11.73
N GLY A 82 16.37 7.82 11.40
CA GLY A 82 16.86 9.17 11.15
C GLY A 82 17.43 9.84 12.39
N GLY A 83 16.76 9.69 13.54
CA GLY A 83 17.20 10.26 14.81
C GLY A 83 18.49 9.61 15.32
N TYR A 84 18.62 8.29 15.21
CA TYR A 84 19.85 7.58 15.60
C TYR A 84 21.03 7.93 14.68
N LEU A 85 20.80 8.04 13.37
CA LEU A 85 21.82 8.45 12.41
C LEU A 85 22.33 9.87 12.70
N ALA A 86 21.40 10.81 12.93
CA ALA A 86 21.74 12.19 13.28
C ALA A 86 22.47 12.27 14.63
N PHE A 87 22.02 11.50 15.62
CA PHE A 87 22.68 11.41 16.92
C PHE A 87 24.12 10.88 16.77
N SER A 88 24.32 9.79 16.03
CA SER A 88 25.65 9.22 15.77
C SER A 88 26.56 10.21 15.06
N LEU A 89 26.08 10.90 14.03
CA LEU A 89 26.89 11.89 13.31
C LEU A 89 27.29 13.07 14.20
N LEU A 90 26.34 13.66 14.93
CA LEU A 90 26.60 14.82 15.79
C LEU A 90 27.56 14.51 16.95
N THR A 91 27.44 13.30 17.51
CA THR A 91 28.35 12.82 18.56
C THR A 91 29.73 12.48 18.02
N LEU A 92 29.82 11.86 16.84
CA LEU A 92 31.09 11.54 16.19
C LEU A 92 31.93 12.81 15.92
N PHE A 93 31.28 13.86 15.41
CA PHE A 93 31.96 15.12 15.09
C PHE A 93 32.08 16.09 16.28
N HIS A 94 31.64 15.73 17.49
CA HIS A 94 31.63 16.58 18.69
C HIS A 94 30.99 17.97 18.44
N LEU A 95 30.00 18.04 17.55
CA LEU A 95 29.53 19.29 16.96
C LEU A 95 28.60 20.10 17.88
N ALA A 96 28.10 19.50 18.98
CA ALA A 96 27.15 20.14 19.86
C ALA A 96 27.10 19.52 21.27
N SER A 97 26.64 20.30 22.25
CA SER A 97 26.33 19.83 23.62
C SER A 97 25.19 18.82 23.65
N GLY A 98 25.19 17.89 24.60
CA GLY A 98 24.25 16.76 24.66
C GLY A 98 22.76 17.13 24.55
N ARG A 99 22.34 18.28 25.08
CA ARG A 99 20.95 18.78 24.93
C ARG A 99 20.61 19.21 23.51
N ILE A 100 21.55 19.88 22.82
CA ILE A 100 21.38 20.35 21.44
C ILE A 100 21.40 19.15 20.48
N VAL A 101 22.25 18.16 20.74
CA VAL A 101 22.30 16.90 19.97
C VAL A 101 20.94 16.19 19.98
N LEU A 102 20.28 16.10 21.14
CA LEU A 102 18.96 15.48 21.26
C LEU A 102 17.85 16.26 20.52
N ILE A 103 17.90 17.59 20.53
CA ILE A 103 16.92 18.42 19.82
C ILE A 103 17.08 18.26 18.31
N ILE A 104 18.32 18.34 17.81
CA ILE A 104 18.59 18.20 16.38
C ILE A 104 18.27 16.78 15.91
N SER A 105 18.64 15.74 16.66
CA SER A 105 18.33 14.36 16.31
C SER A 105 16.82 14.09 16.28
N ALA A 106 16.04 14.68 17.19
CA ALA A 106 14.59 14.58 17.17
C ALA A 106 13.98 15.26 15.92
N ILE A 107 14.49 16.43 15.51
CA ILE A 107 14.03 17.13 14.30
C ILE A 107 14.37 16.34 13.04
N VAL A 108 15.61 15.85 12.94
CA VAL A 108 16.04 15.03 11.79
C VAL A 108 15.29 13.71 11.74
N GLY A 109 15.05 13.07 12.89
CA GLY A 109 14.21 11.88 13.00
C GLY A 109 12.79 12.14 12.51
N ALA A 110 12.16 13.25 12.93
CA ALA A 110 10.83 13.62 12.45
C ALA A 110 10.81 13.87 10.93
N LEU A 111 11.83 14.53 10.39
CA LEU A 111 11.98 14.74 8.95
C LEU A 111 12.12 13.40 8.20
N CYS A 112 12.94 12.49 8.70
CA CYS A 112 13.10 11.14 8.14
C CYS A 112 11.81 10.32 8.22
N ALA A 113 11.03 10.44 9.30
CA ALA A 113 9.72 9.79 9.41
C ALA A 113 8.75 10.25 8.32
N VAL A 114 8.71 11.55 8.04
CA VAL A 114 7.92 12.11 6.94
C VAL A 114 8.43 11.61 5.59
N LEU A 115 9.75 11.59 5.40
CA LEU A 115 10.35 11.10 4.16
C LEU A 115 10.01 9.62 3.91
N PHE A 116 10.12 8.77 4.93
CA PHE A 116 9.73 7.36 4.87
C PHE A 116 8.25 7.18 4.56
N ALA A 117 7.38 8.04 5.11
CA ALA A 117 5.96 8.01 4.78
C ALA A 117 5.71 8.26 3.29
N VAL A 118 6.39 9.25 2.71
CA VAL A 118 6.30 9.53 1.27
C VAL A 118 6.82 8.34 0.45
N PHE A 119 7.98 7.79 0.77
CA PHE A 119 8.53 6.61 0.06
C PHE A 119 7.62 5.39 0.15
N PHE A 120 6.96 5.19 1.30
CA PHE A 120 6.05 4.08 1.48
C PHE A 120 4.84 4.16 0.54
N ASP A 121 4.26 5.36 0.36
CA ASP A 121 3.16 5.57 -0.57
C ASP A 121 3.56 5.18 -2.02
N TRP A 122 4.78 5.51 -2.45
CA TRP A 122 5.32 5.08 -3.75
C TRP A 122 5.52 3.56 -3.84
N SER A 123 6.04 2.93 -2.78
CA SER A 123 6.22 1.47 -2.73
C SER A 123 4.89 0.73 -2.90
N LEU A 124 3.81 1.26 -2.30
CA LEU A 124 2.47 0.72 -2.44
C LEU A 124 1.93 0.82 -3.85
N ILE A 125 2.14 1.96 -4.52
CA ILE A 125 1.71 2.16 -5.92
C ILE A 125 2.37 1.10 -6.82
N ILE A 126 3.69 0.92 -6.68
CA ILE A 126 4.45 -0.04 -7.48
C ILE A 126 3.97 -1.47 -7.21
N THR A 127 3.87 -1.87 -5.94
CA THR A 127 3.45 -3.22 -5.55
C THR A 127 2.02 -3.54 -6.00
N SER A 128 1.10 -2.59 -5.86
CA SER A 128 -0.28 -2.75 -6.29
C SER A 128 -0.38 -2.90 -7.81
N SER A 129 0.37 -2.08 -8.56
CA SER A 129 0.41 -2.17 -10.01
C SER A 129 0.99 -3.51 -10.49
N LEU A 130 2.08 -3.97 -9.88
CA LEU A 130 2.68 -5.27 -10.20
C LEU A 130 1.70 -6.41 -9.95
N ILE A 131 1.11 -6.48 -8.76
CA ILE A 131 0.21 -7.58 -8.40
C ILE A 131 -1.08 -7.54 -9.24
N GLY A 132 -1.66 -6.36 -9.47
CA GLY A 132 -2.79 -6.20 -10.38
C GLY A 132 -2.46 -6.68 -11.80
N SER A 133 -1.26 -6.36 -12.28
CA SER A 133 -0.80 -6.82 -13.57
C SER A 133 -0.59 -8.33 -13.63
N VAL A 134 -0.03 -8.97 -12.59
CA VAL A 134 0.13 -10.44 -12.54
C VAL A 134 -1.23 -11.14 -12.56
N LEU A 135 -2.22 -10.63 -11.84
CA LEU A 135 -3.55 -11.23 -11.80
C LEU A 135 -4.22 -11.22 -13.18
N ILE A 136 -4.13 -10.10 -13.90
CA ILE A 136 -4.70 -9.97 -15.25
C ILE A 136 -3.98 -10.91 -16.23
N THR A 137 -2.64 -10.96 -16.20
CA THR A 137 -1.88 -11.77 -17.15
C THR A 137 -1.99 -13.27 -16.89
N ARG A 138 -2.22 -13.70 -15.64
CA ARG A 138 -2.53 -15.10 -15.34
C ARG A 138 -3.91 -15.55 -15.81
N SER A 139 -4.85 -14.63 -16.00
CA SER A 139 -6.17 -14.94 -16.58
C SER A 139 -6.13 -15.15 -18.09
N LEU A 140 -5.08 -14.66 -18.75
CA LEU A 140 -4.84 -14.83 -20.18
C LEU A 140 -3.95 -16.07 -20.39
N HIS A 141 -4.54 -17.16 -20.87
CA HIS A 141 -3.80 -18.36 -21.28
C HIS A 141 -3.12 -18.14 -22.64
N GLU A 142 -2.20 -17.18 -22.71
CA GLU A 142 -1.38 -16.90 -23.90
C GLU A 142 0.09 -17.25 -23.69
N GLY A 143 0.86 -17.32 -24.77
CA GLY A 143 2.28 -17.70 -24.75
C GLY A 143 3.16 -16.73 -23.95
N LEU A 144 4.22 -17.26 -23.32
CA LEU A 144 5.12 -16.59 -22.37
C LEU A 144 5.55 -15.16 -22.78
N ALA A 145 5.90 -14.96 -24.05
CA ALA A 145 6.37 -13.67 -24.55
C ALA A 145 5.26 -12.60 -24.57
N ALA A 146 4.03 -12.98 -24.92
CA ALA A 146 2.87 -12.08 -24.91
C ALA A 146 2.48 -11.72 -23.46
N THR A 147 2.50 -12.70 -22.56
CA THR A 147 2.22 -12.49 -21.12
C THR A 147 3.18 -11.49 -20.49
N VAL A 148 4.48 -11.57 -20.79
CA VAL A 148 5.50 -10.65 -20.25
C VAL A 148 5.35 -9.24 -20.82
N ALA A 149 5.07 -9.11 -22.12
CA ALA A 149 4.86 -7.81 -22.76
C ALA A 149 3.61 -7.11 -22.20
N ILE A 150 2.48 -7.83 -22.10
CA ILE A 150 1.23 -7.31 -21.54
C ILE A 150 1.42 -6.93 -20.05
N PHE A 151 2.18 -7.74 -19.30
CA PHE A 151 2.52 -7.45 -17.91
C PHE A 151 3.28 -6.13 -17.77
N ALA A 152 4.35 -5.95 -18.55
CA ALA A 152 5.16 -4.74 -18.47
C ALA A 152 4.34 -3.48 -18.80
N VAL A 153 3.51 -3.53 -19.85
CA VAL A 153 2.65 -2.41 -20.26
C VAL A 153 1.62 -2.07 -19.18
N LEU A 154 0.94 -3.07 -18.63
CA LEU A 154 -0.06 -2.87 -17.56
C LEU A 154 0.57 -2.35 -16.28
N ALA A 155 1.72 -2.90 -15.87
CA ALA A 155 2.43 -2.45 -14.68
C ALA A 155 2.87 -0.98 -14.79
N VAL A 156 3.41 -0.58 -15.94
CA VAL A 156 3.82 0.82 -16.18
C VAL A 156 2.59 1.73 -16.22
N ALA A 157 1.53 1.34 -16.95
CA ALA A 157 0.30 2.11 -17.03
C ALA A 157 -0.35 2.30 -15.64
N GLY A 158 -0.40 1.25 -14.82
CA GLY A 158 -0.92 1.31 -13.46
C GLY A 158 -0.12 2.25 -12.56
N VAL A 159 1.22 2.23 -12.64
CA VAL A 159 2.09 3.16 -11.88
C VAL A 159 1.84 4.60 -12.32
N VAL A 160 1.78 4.87 -13.63
CA VAL A 160 1.57 6.23 -14.16
C VAL A 160 0.21 6.79 -13.76
N VAL A 161 -0.85 6.00 -13.84
CA VAL A 161 -2.20 6.42 -13.45
C VAL A 161 -2.27 6.72 -11.95
N GLN A 162 -1.77 5.81 -11.11
CA GLN A 162 -1.81 5.97 -9.66
C GLN A 162 -0.92 7.15 -9.19
N ALA A 163 0.25 7.34 -9.80
CA ALA A 163 1.12 8.49 -9.52
C ALA A 163 0.47 9.83 -9.89
N ASN A 164 -0.22 9.91 -11.03
CA ASN A 164 -0.95 11.13 -11.43
C ASN A 164 -2.13 11.44 -10.50
N VAL A 165 -2.83 10.42 -10.01
CA VAL A 165 -3.90 10.60 -9.02
C VAL A 165 -3.35 11.12 -7.70
N MET A 166 -2.18 10.63 -7.26
CA MET A 166 -1.52 11.12 -6.05
C MET A 166 -1.14 12.61 -6.14
N GLN A 167 -0.70 13.07 -7.32
CA GLN A 167 -0.36 14.48 -7.55
C GLN A 167 -1.58 15.42 -7.63
N LYS A 168 -2.79 14.89 -7.91
CA LYS A 168 -4.03 15.66 -8.03
C LYS A 168 -4.84 15.79 -6.72
N GLY A 169 -4.26 15.45 -5.57
CA GLY A 169 -4.85 15.69 -4.24
C GLY A 169 -5.21 17.16 -3.96
N PRO A 170 -6.08 17.45 -2.98
CA PRO A 170 -7.19 18.41 -3.04
C PRO A 170 -6.78 19.90 -2.94
N GLY A 171 -6.13 20.44 -3.97
CA GLY A 171 -5.71 21.85 -3.97
C GLY A 171 -5.72 22.58 -5.32
N LYS A 172 -6.17 21.95 -6.41
CA LYS A 172 -6.07 22.58 -7.75
C LYS A 172 -7.28 22.29 -8.63
N GLY A 173 -8.46 22.66 -8.14
CA GLY A 173 -9.73 22.45 -8.84
C GLY A 173 -10.81 23.50 -8.54
N ARG A 174 -10.41 24.71 -8.12
CA ARG A 174 -11.28 25.90 -8.12
C ARG A 174 -10.45 27.10 -8.57
N SER A 175 -10.41 27.30 -9.87
CA SER A 175 -10.29 28.63 -10.47
C SER A 175 -11.60 28.96 -11.16
#